data_AF-A0A832BWU1-F1
#
_entry.id   AF-A0A832BWU1-F1
#
_cell.length_a   1.000
_cell.length_b   1.000
_cell.length_c   1.000
_cell.angle_alpha   90.00
_cell.angle_beta   90.00
_cell.angle_gamma   90.00
#
_symmetry.space_group_name_H-M   'P 1'
#
loop_
_entity.id
_entity.type
_entity.pdbx_description
1 polymer ?
#
loop_
_entity_poly.entity_id
_entity_poly.type
_entity_poly.pdbx_seq_one_letter_code
_entity_poly.pdbx_strand_id
1 'polypeptide(L)'
;MKLLLPLALTCFLTHCSLKLHSQFYFYDTRYYEPAVLLETGLLAGGMNCLTDLGGNTGTGGPFLKDLNLPHTRICVGIFADILYNYNWGLQLCFTSGNLYASDKLLQHDNSVARSRYKRNLHFRSRLMEWSLLGEWHFLSQWMQRQVDKIPRFSPYCIAGIGIYHFNPEANLSGNWISLQPLRTEGQGFREYPLRQPYRLTQLNIPVGIGIRHELSAIFGIRLEMVQRFLFTDYLDDVSTQYPDPALFLRYLHPSQAAKAIRLSDRRKEIDPQLNARADEKRGNSQRNDCYFTVQVKLCMALNRKRRV
;
A
#
# COMPACT_ATOMS: atom_id res chain seq x y z
N MET A 1 -23.86 26.04 -24.69
CA MET A 1 -22.89 26.52 -23.69
C MET A 1 -21.50 26.42 -24.28
N LYS A 2 -21.07 27.50 -24.94
CA LYS A 2 -19.78 27.66 -25.62
C LYS A 2 -18.93 28.64 -24.81
N LEU A 3 -17.61 28.44 -24.85
CA LEU A 3 -16.54 29.37 -24.45
C LEU A 3 -16.54 29.87 -22.99
N LEU A 4 -15.79 29.20 -22.12
CA LEU A 4 -15.21 29.82 -20.90
C LEU A 4 -14.00 29.05 -20.35
N LEU A 5 -13.27 28.31 -21.19
CA LEU A 5 -12.12 27.49 -20.78
C LEU A 5 -10.70 28.00 -21.14
N PRO A 6 -10.46 29.04 -21.99
CA PRO A 6 -9.07 29.44 -22.26
C PRO A 6 -8.54 30.58 -21.36
N LEU A 7 -9.36 31.17 -20.49
CA LEU A 7 -8.92 32.35 -19.69
C LEU A 7 -8.26 31.99 -18.35
N ALA A 8 -8.54 30.80 -17.79
CA ALA A 8 -7.95 30.39 -16.51
C ALA A 8 -6.51 29.85 -16.67
N LEU A 9 -6.15 29.35 -17.86
CA LEU A 9 -4.82 28.79 -18.11
C LEU A 9 -3.77 29.87 -18.45
N THR A 10 -4.21 31.01 -18.98
CA THR A 10 -3.33 32.13 -19.33
C THR A 10 -3.00 33.02 -18.13
N CYS A 11 -3.87 33.12 -17.12
CA CYS A 11 -3.56 33.84 -15.87
C CYS A 11 -2.58 33.10 -14.95
N PHE A 12 -2.43 31.78 -15.07
CA PHE A 12 -1.47 31.01 -14.26
C PHE A 12 -0.03 31.08 -14.80
N LEU A 13 0.13 31.37 -16.10
CA LEU A 13 1.44 31.47 -16.75
C LEU A 13 2.08 32.86 -16.66
N THR A 14 1.31 33.91 -16.35
CA THR A 14 1.82 35.30 -16.27
C THR A 14 2.14 35.80 -14.86
N HIS A 15 2.09 34.93 -13.84
CA HIS A 15 2.62 35.23 -12.49
C HIS A 15 3.87 34.43 -12.12
N CYS A 16 4.42 33.66 -13.07
CA CYS A 16 5.69 32.96 -12.90
C CYS A 16 6.90 33.81 -13.30
N SER A 17 6.83 35.13 -13.14
CA SER A 17 8.02 35.99 -13.06
C SER A 17 8.48 36.05 -11.60
N LEU A 18 8.84 34.89 -11.04
CA LEU A 18 9.61 34.85 -9.81
C LEU A 18 10.97 35.44 -10.13
N LYS A 19 11.21 36.68 -9.69
CA LYS A 19 12.57 37.18 -9.49
C LYS A 19 13.26 36.24 -8.50
N LEU A 20 13.97 35.24 -9.02
CA LEU A 20 14.85 34.36 -8.27
C LEU A 20 15.97 35.19 -7.65
N HIS A 21 15.71 35.74 -6.46
CA HIS A 21 16.78 36.13 -5.55
C HIS A 21 17.31 34.84 -4.95
N SER A 22 18.40 34.34 -5.53
CA SER A 22 19.14 33.19 -5.02
C SER A 22 19.85 33.54 -3.72
N GLN A 23 19.13 33.53 -2.59
CA GLN A 23 19.75 33.47 -1.27
C GLN A 23 20.17 32.02 -1.01
N PHE A 24 21.47 31.74 -1.19
CA PHE A 24 22.06 30.47 -0.77
C PHE A 24 22.24 30.50 0.75
N TYR A 25 21.66 29.52 1.44
CA TYR A 25 21.95 29.28 2.87
C TYR A 25 23.14 28.32 2.98
N PHE A 26 23.88 28.36 4.09
CA PHE A 26 24.99 27.44 4.30
C PHE A 26 24.47 26.11 4.86
N TYR A 27 24.79 24.99 4.18
CA TYR A 27 24.56 23.64 4.73
C TYR A 27 25.61 23.31 5.79
N ASP A 28 26.88 23.42 5.40
CA ASP A 28 28.05 23.33 6.27
C ASP A 28 29.14 24.30 5.77
N THR A 29 30.35 24.21 6.33
CA THR A 29 31.47 25.09 5.92
C THR A 29 31.90 24.91 4.46
N ARG A 30 31.47 23.82 3.80
CA ARG A 30 31.90 23.38 2.47
C ARG A 30 30.78 23.34 1.43
N TYR A 31 29.50 23.43 1.80
CA TYR A 31 28.37 23.28 0.87
C TYR A 31 27.30 24.37 1.05
N TYR A 32 26.75 24.83 -0.08
CA TYR A 32 25.57 25.68 -0.14
C TYR A 32 24.28 24.85 -0.23
N GLU A 33 23.25 25.33 0.45
CA GLU A 33 21.91 24.77 0.44
C GLU A 33 21.00 25.59 -0.50
N PRO A 34 20.42 24.97 -1.53
CA PRO A 34 19.38 25.61 -2.33
C PRO A 34 18.03 25.64 -1.59
N ALA A 35 17.20 26.64 -1.90
CA ALA A 35 15.82 26.70 -1.37
C ALA A 35 14.96 25.50 -1.83
N VAL A 36 15.25 24.96 -3.01
CA VAL A 36 14.64 23.73 -3.53
C VAL A 36 15.73 22.67 -3.60
N LEU A 37 15.64 21.67 -2.74
CA LEU A 37 16.52 20.50 -2.75
C LEU A 37 15.88 19.40 -3.61
N LEU A 38 16.66 18.85 -4.54
CA LEU A 38 16.27 17.71 -5.35
C LEU A 38 16.97 16.46 -4.83
N GLU A 39 16.18 15.41 -4.60
CA GLU A 39 16.70 14.13 -4.12
C GLU A 39 16.18 12.95 -4.92
N THR A 40 16.96 11.90 -4.93
CA THR A 40 16.56 10.61 -5.48
C THR A 40 17.18 9.49 -4.67
N GLY A 41 16.69 8.27 -4.86
CA GLY A 41 17.27 7.15 -4.16
C GLY A 41 16.52 5.84 -4.29
N LEU A 42 16.93 4.91 -3.44
CA LEU A 42 16.40 3.56 -3.35
C LEU A 42 15.68 3.39 -2.01
N LEU A 43 14.67 2.54 -2.00
CA LEU A 43 13.97 2.12 -0.78
C LEU A 43 13.92 0.60 -0.67
N ALA A 44 13.98 0.11 0.56
CA ALA A 44 13.77 -1.30 0.88
C ALA A 44 13.11 -1.42 2.26
N GLY A 45 12.25 -2.42 2.44
CA GLY A 45 11.50 -2.54 3.68
C GLY A 45 10.65 -3.79 3.78
N GLY A 46 9.85 -3.83 4.85
CA GLY A 46 8.79 -4.81 5.04
C GLY A 46 7.44 -4.26 4.57
N MET A 47 6.64 -5.13 3.95
CA MET A 47 5.26 -4.88 3.55
C MET A 47 4.35 -5.96 4.16
N ASN A 48 3.19 -5.55 4.63
CA ASN A 48 2.21 -6.41 5.28
C ASN A 48 0.79 -5.85 5.06
N CYS A 49 -0.23 -6.67 5.25
CA CYS A 49 -1.63 -6.32 5.00
C CYS A 49 -2.54 -6.67 6.18
N LEU A 50 -3.62 -5.91 6.29
CA LEU A 50 -4.73 -6.18 7.20
C LEU A 50 -5.96 -6.41 6.33
N THR A 51 -6.33 -7.67 6.17
CA THR A 51 -7.45 -8.12 5.34
C THR A 51 -8.36 -9.07 6.13
N ASP A 52 -9.33 -9.69 5.46
CA ASP A 52 -10.19 -10.72 6.03
C ASP A 52 -9.44 -12.01 6.43
N LEU A 53 -8.25 -12.20 5.86
CA LEU A 53 -7.33 -13.29 6.15
C LEU A 53 -6.28 -12.89 7.19
N GLY A 54 -6.08 -13.76 8.18
CA GLY A 54 -5.14 -13.53 9.28
C GLY A 54 -5.73 -12.66 10.41
N GLY A 55 -4.87 -11.79 10.98
CA GLY A 55 -5.12 -11.02 12.21
C GLY A 55 -4.64 -11.72 13.49
N ASN A 56 -4.59 -10.97 14.60
CA ASN A 56 -4.32 -11.53 15.93
C ASN A 56 -5.63 -12.04 16.57
N THR A 57 -5.52 -12.75 17.70
CA THR A 57 -6.67 -13.34 18.39
C THR A 57 -7.73 -12.30 18.79
N GLY A 58 -9.01 -12.59 18.53
CA GLY A 58 -10.15 -11.71 18.85
C GLY A 58 -10.77 -10.92 17.68
N THR A 59 -11.59 -9.90 17.98
CA THR A 59 -12.14 -8.97 17.00
C THR A 59 -11.04 -8.07 16.44
N GLY A 60 -10.89 -8.06 15.10
CA GLY A 60 -9.84 -7.30 14.41
C GLY A 60 -9.78 -5.84 14.85
N GLY A 61 -8.60 -5.38 15.23
CA GLY A 61 -8.34 -4.05 15.76
C GLY A 61 -7.63 -3.12 14.77
N PRO A 62 -7.39 -1.86 15.15
CA PRO A 62 -6.62 -0.93 14.34
C PRO A 62 -5.12 -1.27 14.34
N PHE A 63 -4.52 -1.11 13.16
CA PHE A 63 -3.09 -1.02 12.79
C PHE A 63 -2.07 -1.85 13.62
N LEU A 64 -1.75 -1.43 14.85
CA LEU A 64 -0.70 -2.06 15.66
C LEU A 64 -1.13 -3.38 16.32
N LYS A 65 -2.45 -3.55 16.57
CA LYS A 65 -2.94 -4.73 17.30
C LYS A 65 -2.94 -5.99 16.44
N ASP A 66 -3.09 -5.88 15.11
CA ASP A 66 -3.21 -7.00 14.18
C ASP A 66 -1.94 -7.21 13.32
N LEU A 67 -0.82 -6.63 13.75
CA LEU A 67 0.42 -6.64 12.98
C LEU A 67 1.07 -8.03 13.00
N ASN A 68 0.93 -8.76 11.90
CA ASN A 68 1.46 -10.12 11.75
C ASN A 68 2.92 -10.11 11.26
N LEU A 69 3.87 -9.84 12.17
CA LEU A 69 5.31 -9.82 11.86
C LEU A 69 5.82 -11.04 11.06
N PRO A 70 5.37 -12.29 11.29
CA PRO A 70 5.81 -13.46 10.53
C PRO A 70 5.42 -13.44 9.04
N HIS A 71 4.40 -12.65 8.66
CA HIS A 71 3.91 -12.56 7.29
C HIS A 71 4.45 -11.33 6.54
N THR A 72 5.31 -10.54 7.18
CA THR A 72 5.98 -9.41 6.54
C THR A 72 6.84 -9.92 5.37
N ARG A 73 6.65 -9.34 4.20
CA ARG A 73 7.41 -9.63 2.99
C ARG A 73 8.27 -8.44 2.60
N ILE A 74 9.35 -8.72 1.88
CA ILE A 74 10.25 -7.67 1.42
C ILE A 74 9.56 -6.85 0.32
N CYS A 75 9.74 -5.54 0.37
CA CYS A 75 9.44 -4.60 -0.69
C CYS A 75 10.68 -3.76 -1.01
N VAL A 76 10.77 -3.32 -2.25
CA VAL A 76 11.86 -2.48 -2.78
C VAL A 76 11.30 -1.44 -3.73
N GLY A 77 12.06 -0.38 -4.00
CA GLY A 77 11.59 0.67 -4.89
C GLY A 77 12.60 1.78 -5.12
N ILE A 78 12.12 2.82 -5.81
CA ILE A 78 12.87 4.04 -6.12
C ILE A 78 11.98 5.25 -5.85
N PHE A 79 12.61 6.40 -5.61
CA PHE A 79 11.87 7.64 -5.44
C PHE A 79 12.64 8.84 -6.00
N ALA A 80 11.90 9.89 -6.29
CA ALA A 80 12.40 11.23 -6.57
C ALA A 80 11.61 12.22 -5.72
N ASP A 81 12.28 13.20 -5.16
CA ASP A 81 11.71 14.12 -4.17
C ASP A 81 12.17 15.55 -4.40
N ILE A 82 11.27 16.48 -4.16
CA ILE A 82 11.48 17.93 -4.25
C ILE A 82 11.14 18.51 -2.88
N LEU A 83 12.15 18.99 -2.17
CA LEU A 83 12.02 19.59 -0.84
C LEU A 83 12.20 21.10 -0.91
N TYR A 84 11.15 21.85 -0.58
CA TYR A 84 11.20 23.29 -0.44
C TYR A 84 11.50 23.69 1.01
N ASN A 85 12.61 24.40 1.20
CA ASN A 85 13.09 24.95 2.48
C ASN A 85 13.12 23.92 3.63
N TYR A 86 13.31 22.62 3.33
CA TYR A 86 13.26 21.53 4.32
C TYR A 86 11.96 21.42 5.10
N ASN A 87 10.87 21.98 4.57
CA ASN A 87 9.58 22.06 5.25
C ASN A 87 8.51 21.29 4.49
N TRP A 88 8.47 21.47 3.18
CA TRP A 88 7.46 20.88 2.30
C TRP A 88 8.15 20.02 1.26
N GLY A 89 7.80 18.74 1.20
CA GLY A 89 8.29 17.81 0.20
C GLY A 89 7.18 17.41 -0.76
N LEU A 90 7.57 17.12 -2.00
CA LEU A 90 6.74 16.44 -2.97
C LEU A 90 7.54 15.29 -3.56
N GLN A 91 7.08 14.07 -3.31
CA GLN A 91 7.78 12.86 -3.66
C GLN A 91 6.96 12.01 -4.63
N LEU A 92 7.61 11.57 -5.70
CA LEU A 92 7.13 10.50 -6.57
C LEU A 92 7.86 9.21 -6.20
N CYS A 93 7.11 8.16 -5.91
CA CYS A 93 7.64 6.90 -5.41
C CYS A 93 7.11 5.72 -6.24
N PHE A 94 7.98 4.78 -6.57
CA PHE A 94 7.60 3.47 -7.08
C PHE A 94 7.98 2.41 -6.06
N THR A 95 7.07 1.50 -5.73
CA THR A 95 7.30 0.39 -4.80
C THR A 95 6.80 -0.92 -5.39
N SER A 96 7.62 -1.96 -5.32
CA SER A 96 7.28 -3.33 -5.70
C SER A 96 7.53 -4.28 -4.53
N GLY A 97 6.59 -5.16 -4.26
CA GLY A 97 6.69 -6.11 -3.16
C GLY A 97 5.72 -7.28 -3.32
N ASN A 98 5.62 -8.08 -2.26
CA ASN A 98 4.63 -9.14 -2.16
C ASN A 98 3.80 -8.95 -0.90
N LEU A 99 2.56 -9.39 -0.94
CA LEU A 99 1.67 -9.54 0.21
C LEU A 99 1.38 -11.01 0.44
N TYR A 100 1.15 -11.37 1.69
CA TYR A 100 0.79 -12.73 2.08
C TYR A 100 -0.04 -12.71 3.36
N ALA A 101 -1.16 -13.44 3.37
CA ALA A 101 -1.88 -13.76 4.59
C ALA A 101 -2.47 -15.18 4.53
N SER A 102 -2.75 -15.75 5.70
CA SER A 102 -3.29 -17.10 5.83
C SER A 102 -4.10 -17.24 7.12
N ASP A 103 -5.23 -17.95 7.04
CA ASP A 103 -6.08 -18.33 8.17
C ASP A 103 -5.38 -19.34 9.12
N LYS A 104 -4.30 -19.99 8.68
CA LYS A 104 -3.56 -20.98 9.49
C LYS A 104 -2.98 -20.40 10.79
N LEU A 105 -2.77 -19.08 10.85
CA LEU A 105 -2.27 -18.40 12.05
C LEU A 105 -3.19 -18.55 13.27
N LEU A 106 -4.48 -18.86 13.06
CA LEU A 106 -5.49 -18.95 14.10
C LEU A 106 -5.66 -20.37 14.69
N GLN A 107 -4.71 -21.28 14.43
CA GLN A 107 -4.78 -22.71 14.80
C GLN A 107 -5.00 -22.97 16.30
N HIS A 108 -4.54 -22.07 17.17
CA HIS A 108 -4.62 -22.20 18.63
C HIS A 108 -5.66 -21.27 19.27
N ASP A 109 -6.51 -20.60 18.49
CA ASP A 109 -7.51 -19.68 19.01
C ASP A 109 -8.84 -20.41 19.32
N ASN A 110 -9.35 -20.22 20.54
CA ASN A 110 -10.63 -20.78 21.01
C ASN A 110 -11.81 -19.81 20.84
N SER A 111 -11.60 -18.64 20.23
CA SER A 111 -12.62 -17.60 20.02
C SER A 111 -13.38 -17.73 18.68
N VAL A 112 -14.20 -16.72 18.33
CA VAL A 112 -14.91 -16.58 17.03
C VAL A 112 -13.95 -16.72 15.83
N ALA A 113 -12.66 -16.42 16.03
CA ALA A 113 -11.60 -16.60 15.03
C ALA A 113 -11.40 -18.05 14.58
N ARG A 114 -11.86 -19.06 15.34
CA ARG A 114 -11.81 -20.47 14.94
C ARG A 114 -12.64 -20.77 13.69
N SER A 115 -13.69 -20.00 13.42
CA SER A 115 -14.46 -20.12 12.18
C SER A 115 -13.60 -19.72 10.96
N ARG A 116 -12.72 -18.72 11.10
CA ARG A 116 -11.77 -18.31 10.06
C ARG A 116 -10.74 -19.40 9.81
N TYR A 117 -10.17 -19.98 10.87
CA TYR A 117 -9.25 -21.12 10.75
C TYR A 117 -9.84 -22.26 9.92
N LYS A 118 -11.11 -22.63 10.16
CA LYS A 118 -11.77 -23.71 9.41
C LYS A 118 -11.81 -23.46 7.90
N ARG A 119 -11.89 -22.20 7.43
CA ARG A 119 -11.91 -21.87 5.99
C ARG A 119 -10.62 -22.29 5.27
N ASN A 120 -9.50 -22.33 5.99
CA ASN A 120 -8.17 -22.69 5.47
C ASN A 120 -7.75 -21.86 4.25
N LEU A 121 -8.10 -20.58 4.21
CA LEU A 121 -7.74 -19.72 3.10
C LEU A 121 -6.34 -19.13 3.30
N HIS A 122 -5.65 -18.93 2.18
CA HIS A 122 -4.42 -18.15 2.14
C HIS A 122 -4.31 -17.49 0.77
N PHE A 123 -3.60 -16.38 0.74
CA PHE A 123 -3.30 -15.70 -0.50
C PHE A 123 -1.87 -15.19 -0.50
N ARG A 124 -1.34 -15.03 -1.71
CA ARG A 124 -0.16 -14.25 -2.01
C ARG A 124 -0.50 -13.31 -3.14
N SER A 125 -0.06 -12.07 -3.08
CA SER A 125 -0.20 -11.15 -4.20
C SER A 125 1.11 -10.42 -4.45
N ARG A 126 1.55 -10.37 -5.71
CA ARG A 126 2.55 -9.37 -6.10
C ARG A 126 1.89 -8.01 -6.12
N LEU A 127 2.57 -6.98 -5.63
CA LEU A 127 2.07 -5.62 -5.59
C LEU A 127 3.07 -4.66 -6.23
N MET A 128 2.58 -3.78 -7.08
CA MET A 128 3.33 -2.65 -7.65
C MET A 128 2.53 -1.37 -7.42
N GLU A 129 3.17 -0.33 -6.90
CA GLU A 129 2.54 0.96 -6.56
C GLU A 129 3.36 2.09 -7.14
N TRP A 130 2.69 3.03 -7.81
CA TRP A 130 3.17 4.40 -8.01
C TRP A 130 2.42 5.32 -7.06
N SER A 131 3.13 6.16 -6.31
CA SER A 131 2.52 7.12 -5.38
C SER A 131 3.11 8.51 -5.52
N LEU A 132 2.24 9.51 -5.43
CA LEU A 132 2.58 10.91 -5.30
C LEU A 132 2.26 11.35 -3.88
N LEU A 133 3.28 11.78 -3.15
CA LEU A 133 3.25 11.97 -1.71
C LEU A 133 3.67 13.41 -1.38
N GLY A 134 2.86 14.10 -0.58
CA GLY A 134 3.25 15.34 0.08
C GLY A 134 3.90 15.02 1.42
N GLU A 135 5.02 15.68 1.71
CA GLU A 135 5.76 15.55 2.96
C GLU A 135 5.70 16.87 3.73
N TRP A 136 5.45 16.81 5.04
CA TRP A 136 5.51 17.99 5.91
C TRP A 136 6.46 17.75 7.08
N HIS A 137 7.61 18.41 7.01
CA HIS A 137 8.63 18.45 8.06
C HIS A 137 8.27 19.56 9.04
N PHE A 138 7.61 19.19 10.14
CA PHE A 138 7.08 20.15 11.11
C PHE A 138 8.14 20.63 12.10
N LEU A 139 9.13 19.80 12.43
CA LEU A 139 10.14 20.13 13.45
C LEU A 139 11.31 20.94 12.89
N SER A 140 11.57 20.87 11.58
CA SER A 140 12.57 21.71 10.91
C SER A 140 12.25 23.21 11.03
N GLN A 141 10.97 23.57 10.95
CA GLN A 141 10.50 24.95 11.12
C GLN A 141 10.80 25.52 12.52
N TRP A 142 10.73 24.69 13.55
CA TRP A 142 10.99 25.11 14.93
C TRP A 142 12.49 25.24 15.21
N MET A 143 13.31 24.30 14.70
CA MET A 143 14.75 24.32 14.92
C MET A 143 15.49 25.38 14.07
N GLN A 144 15.07 25.61 12.82
CA GLN A 144 15.65 26.68 11.98
C GLN A 144 15.48 28.07 12.59
N ARG A 145 14.48 28.28 13.45
CA ARG A 145 14.29 29.54 14.17
C ARG A 145 15.27 29.76 15.32
N GLN A 146 15.92 28.72 15.82
CA GLN A 146 16.81 28.80 16.98
C GLN A 146 18.30 28.65 16.63
N VAL A 147 18.61 28.00 15.50
CA VAL A 147 19.99 27.76 15.05
C VAL A 147 20.05 27.94 13.54
N ASP A 148 21.04 28.69 13.05
CA ASP A 148 21.32 28.88 11.60
C ASP A 148 21.84 27.59 10.90
N LYS A 149 21.50 26.41 11.40
CA LYS A 149 21.90 25.11 10.87
C LYS A 149 20.68 24.24 10.64
N ILE A 150 20.69 23.54 9.50
CA ILE A 150 19.67 22.57 9.15
C ILE A 150 19.73 21.41 10.16
N PRO A 151 18.60 21.00 10.75
CA PRO A 151 18.60 19.91 11.69
C PRO A 151 18.89 18.60 10.96
N ARG A 152 19.94 17.90 11.41
CA ARG A 152 20.32 16.58 10.89
C ARG A 152 19.26 15.50 11.13
N PHE A 153 18.25 15.80 11.96
CA PHE A 153 17.15 14.92 12.30
C PHE A 153 15.84 15.67 12.06
N SER A 154 15.02 15.17 11.15
CA SER A 154 13.77 15.83 10.75
C SER A 154 12.64 14.81 10.69
N PRO A 155 11.78 14.74 11.72
CA PRO A 155 10.54 13.99 11.65
C PRO A 155 9.54 14.72 10.74
N TYR A 156 8.70 13.94 10.06
CA TYR A 156 7.72 14.45 9.11
C TYR A 156 6.51 13.53 9.00
N CYS A 157 5.40 14.12 8.57
CA CYS A 157 4.20 13.39 8.17
C CYS A 157 4.16 13.30 6.64
N ILE A 158 3.54 12.24 6.12
CA ILE A 158 3.42 11.98 4.69
C ILE A 158 1.97 11.63 4.39
N ALA A 159 1.40 12.19 3.34
CA ALA A 159 0.11 11.77 2.81
C ALA A 159 0.05 12.00 1.30
N GLY A 160 -0.78 11.24 0.59
CA GLY A 160 -0.89 11.43 -0.85
C GLY A 160 -1.92 10.54 -1.52
N ILE A 161 -1.66 10.25 -2.79
CA ILE A 161 -2.45 9.34 -3.62
C ILE A 161 -1.53 8.33 -4.28
N GLY A 162 -2.02 7.11 -4.44
CA GLY A 162 -1.30 6.07 -5.17
C GLY A 162 -2.21 5.32 -6.13
N ILE A 163 -1.59 4.78 -7.16
CA ILE A 163 -2.18 3.77 -8.03
C ILE A 163 -1.38 2.48 -7.85
N TYR A 164 -2.08 1.40 -7.55
CA TYR A 164 -1.46 0.11 -7.30
C TYR A 164 -2.09 -0.97 -8.17
N HIS A 165 -1.26 -1.94 -8.54
CA HIS A 165 -1.64 -3.16 -9.22
C HIS A 165 -1.34 -4.35 -8.32
N PHE A 166 -2.31 -5.25 -8.15
CA PHE A 166 -2.19 -6.47 -7.36
C PHE A 166 -2.81 -7.65 -8.11
N ASN A 167 -2.40 -8.88 -7.78
CA ASN A 167 -2.99 -10.11 -8.34
C ASN A 167 -3.01 -11.18 -7.25
N PRO A 168 -4.14 -11.40 -6.56
CA PRO A 168 -4.22 -12.38 -5.50
C PRO A 168 -4.19 -13.79 -6.09
N GLU A 169 -3.31 -14.62 -5.55
CA GLU A 169 -3.08 -16.01 -5.94
C GLU A 169 -3.19 -16.93 -4.72
N ALA A 170 -3.72 -18.12 -4.92
CA ALA A 170 -3.67 -19.19 -3.93
C ALA A 170 -2.89 -20.38 -4.47
N ASN A 171 -2.35 -21.18 -3.55
CA ASN A 171 -1.63 -22.40 -3.88
C ASN A 171 -2.62 -23.58 -3.92
N LEU A 172 -2.69 -24.27 -5.05
CA LEU A 172 -3.40 -25.53 -5.20
C LEU A 172 -2.42 -26.60 -5.66
N SER A 173 -2.11 -27.54 -4.76
CA SER A 173 -1.22 -28.69 -5.05
C SER A 173 0.16 -28.30 -5.60
N GLY A 174 0.76 -27.23 -5.06
CA GLY A 174 2.08 -26.72 -5.47
C GLY A 174 2.04 -25.63 -6.53
N ASN A 175 0.89 -25.42 -7.20
CA ASN A 175 0.74 -24.42 -8.25
C ASN A 175 0.03 -23.17 -7.74
N TRP A 176 0.60 -22.00 -8.02
CA TRP A 176 -0.04 -20.72 -7.73
C TRP A 176 -1.02 -20.35 -8.84
N ILE A 177 -2.27 -20.11 -8.47
CA ILE A 177 -3.38 -19.86 -9.39
C ILE A 177 -3.98 -18.50 -9.05
N SER A 178 -4.09 -17.62 -10.04
CA SER A 178 -4.75 -16.32 -9.88
C SER A 178 -6.23 -16.50 -9.56
N LEU A 179 -6.70 -15.79 -8.53
CA LEU A 179 -8.04 -15.98 -7.96
C LEU A 179 -9.09 -15.14 -8.68
N GLN A 180 -8.76 -13.93 -9.10
CA GLN A 180 -9.71 -13.00 -9.74
C GLN A 180 -10.45 -13.60 -10.95
N PRO A 181 -9.80 -14.35 -11.87
CA PRO A 181 -10.52 -15.00 -12.98
C PRO A 181 -11.44 -16.15 -12.55
N LEU A 182 -11.19 -16.76 -11.38
CA LEU A 182 -11.97 -17.87 -10.86
C LEU A 182 -13.26 -17.44 -10.19
N ARG A 183 -13.46 -16.13 -9.96
CA ARG A 183 -14.69 -15.56 -9.40
C ARG A 183 -15.14 -16.29 -8.13
N THR A 184 -14.21 -16.49 -7.19
CA THR A 184 -14.38 -17.36 -6.00
C THR A 184 -15.57 -17.02 -5.12
N GLU A 185 -16.12 -15.80 -5.18
CA GLU A 185 -17.36 -15.42 -4.47
C GLU A 185 -18.59 -15.29 -5.40
N GLY A 186 -18.47 -15.75 -6.64
CA GLY A 186 -19.49 -15.63 -7.67
C GLY A 186 -19.54 -14.24 -8.32
N GLN A 187 -18.41 -13.53 -8.37
CA GLN A 187 -18.35 -12.20 -8.95
C GLN A 187 -18.78 -12.21 -10.43
N GLY A 188 -19.77 -11.38 -10.78
CA GLY A 188 -20.32 -11.27 -12.13
C GLY A 188 -21.24 -12.42 -12.53
N PHE A 189 -21.72 -13.24 -11.58
CA PHE A 189 -22.82 -14.19 -11.83
C PHE A 189 -24.17 -13.46 -11.76
N ARG A 190 -25.13 -13.86 -12.59
CA ARG A 190 -26.44 -13.21 -12.66
C ARG A 190 -27.24 -13.35 -11.36
N GLU A 191 -27.03 -14.45 -10.65
CA GLU A 191 -27.62 -14.78 -9.35
C GLU A 191 -27.10 -13.85 -8.25
N TYR A 192 -25.94 -13.20 -8.46
CA TYR A 192 -25.31 -12.29 -7.51
C TYR A 192 -25.08 -10.90 -8.14
N PRO A 193 -26.14 -10.14 -8.46
CA PRO A 193 -26.02 -8.89 -9.22
C PRO A 193 -25.20 -7.80 -8.51
N LEU A 194 -25.09 -7.87 -7.17
CA LEU A 194 -24.31 -6.93 -6.36
C LEU A 194 -22.82 -7.32 -6.27
N ARG A 195 -22.44 -8.56 -6.62
CA ARG A 195 -21.06 -9.04 -6.57
C ARG A 195 -20.38 -8.75 -7.90
N GLN A 196 -19.76 -7.59 -8.04
CA GLN A 196 -19.07 -7.22 -9.28
C GLN A 196 -17.61 -7.72 -9.29
N PRO A 197 -17.06 -8.11 -10.45
CA PRO A 197 -15.63 -8.43 -10.56
C PRO A 197 -14.78 -7.22 -10.14
N TYR A 198 -13.90 -7.43 -9.16
CA TYR A 198 -12.97 -6.38 -8.72
C TYR A 198 -11.86 -6.15 -9.75
N ARG A 199 -11.31 -4.93 -9.75
CA ARG A 199 -10.21 -4.54 -10.63
C ARG A 199 -8.88 -4.81 -9.96
N LEU A 200 -7.90 -5.28 -10.74
CA LEU A 200 -6.54 -5.51 -10.25
C LEU A 200 -5.71 -4.23 -10.13
N THR A 201 -6.10 -3.16 -10.82
CA THR A 201 -5.48 -1.84 -10.73
C THR A 201 -6.46 -0.85 -10.11
N GLN A 202 -6.08 -0.21 -9.01
CA GLN A 202 -6.94 0.67 -8.23
C GLN A 202 -6.17 1.84 -7.62
N LEU A 203 -6.91 2.80 -7.07
CA LEU A 203 -6.34 3.92 -6.31
C LEU A 203 -6.27 3.58 -4.81
N ASN A 204 -5.32 4.19 -4.11
CA ASN A 204 -5.21 4.14 -2.66
C ASN A 204 -4.87 5.52 -2.09
N ILE A 205 -5.03 5.66 -0.78
CA ILE A 205 -4.61 6.84 -0.02
C ILE A 205 -3.48 6.41 0.94
N PRO A 206 -2.21 6.68 0.60
CA PRO A 206 -1.09 6.51 1.51
C PRO A 206 -1.07 7.63 2.56
N VAL A 207 -0.91 7.26 3.83
CA VAL A 207 -0.70 8.15 4.97
C VAL A 207 0.34 7.53 5.89
N GLY A 208 1.26 8.33 6.39
CA GLY A 208 2.36 7.82 7.19
C GLY A 208 3.15 8.89 7.93
N ILE A 209 4.18 8.41 8.59
CA ILE A 209 5.17 9.21 9.30
C ILE A 209 6.56 8.75 8.89
N GLY A 210 7.51 9.67 8.96
CA GLY A 210 8.89 9.38 8.65
C GLY A 210 9.85 10.18 9.51
N ILE A 211 11.08 9.71 9.52
CA ILE A 211 12.22 10.39 10.12
C ILE A 211 13.32 10.43 9.08
N ARG A 212 13.85 11.62 8.82
CA ARG A 212 14.98 11.87 7.94
C ARG A 212 16.21 12.12 8.78
N HIS A 213 17.32 11.48 8.41
CA HIS A 213 18.63 11.73 8.97
C HIS A 213 19.67 12.00 7.87
N GLU A 214 20.44 13.08 8.03
CA GLU A 214 21.47 13.45 7.06
C GLU A 214 22.84 12.91 7.47
N LEU A 215 23.41 12.06 6.62
CA LEU A 215 24.72 11.44 6.84
C LEU A 215 25.85 12.35 6.35
N SER A 216 25.62 13.08 5.27
CA SER A 216 26.56 14.02 4.67
C SER A 216 25.82 15.07 3.83
N ALA A 217 26.58 15.99 3.20
CA ALA A 217 26.03 16.93 2.24
C ALA A 217 25.45 16.27 0.97
N ILE A 218 25.72 14.99 0.71
CA ILE A 218 25.20 14.29 -0.48
C ILE A 218 24.24 13.18 -0.10
N PHE A 219 24.55 12.41 0.95
CA PHE A 219 23.77 11.25 1.35
C PHE A 219 22.94 11.47 2.61
N GLY A 220 21.73 10.92 2.61
CA GLY A 220 20.84 10.84 3.76
C GLY A 220 20.18 9.48 3.86
N ILE A 221 19.59 9.20 5.01
CA ILE A 221 18.78 8.01 5.26
C ILE A 221 17.42 8.45 5.78
N ARG A 222 16.35 7.75 5.39
CA ARG A 222 15.02 7.94 5.96
C ARG A 222 14.48 6.62 6.47
N LEU A 223 13.72 6.68 7.56
CA LEU A 223 12.87 5.59 8.01
C LEU A 223 11.42 6.05 7.88
N GLU A 224 10.58 5.26 7.22
CA GLU A 224 9.18 5.59 6.98
C GLU A 224 8.27 4.44 7.35
N MET A 225 7.11 4.79 7.90
CA MET A 225 6.00 3.89 8.12
C MET A 225 4.79 4.48 7.41
N VAL A 226 4.27 3.78 6.40
CA VAL A 226 3.22 4.30 5.52
C VAL A 226 2.12 3.26 5.35
N GLN A 227 0.91 3.61 5.78
CA GLN A 227 -0.30 2.82 5.59
C GLN A 227 -1.05 3.28 4.34
N ARG A 228 -1.55 2.33 3.54
CA ARG A 228 -2.39 2.58 2.37
C ARG A 228 -3.81 2.15 2.69
N PHE A 229 -4.71 3.12 2.72
CA PHE A 229 -6.14 2.86 2.77
C PHE A 229 -6.65 2.54 1.36
N LEU A 230 -7.37 1.43 1.22
CA LEU A 230 -7.91 0.97 -0.06
C LEU A 230 -9.40 1.26 -0.16
N PHE A 231 -9.89 1.30 -1.39
CA PHE A 231 -11.32 1.44 -1.69
C PHE A 231 -11.98 0.09 -2.02
N THR A 232 -11.31 -1.01 -1.69
CA THR A 232 -11.74 -2.38 -1.96
C THR A 232 -11.53 -3.26 -0.74
N ASP A 233 -12.38 -4.27 -0.65
CA ASP A 233 -12.32 -5.37 0.33
C ASP A 233 -11.99 -6.68 -0.41
N TYR A 234 -11.09 -6.62 -1.39
CA TYR A 234 -10.76 -7.77 -2.26
C TYR A 234 -9.26 -7.90 -2.49
N LEU A 235 -8.43 -7.28 -1.65
CA LEU A 235 -6.97 -7.38 -1.73
C LEU A 235 -6.52 -8.84 -1.59
N ASP A 236 -7.26 -9.61 -0.80
CA ASP A 236 -7.03 -11.04 -0.52
C ASP A 236 -8.02 -11.98 -1.21
N ASP A 237 -8.87 -11.46 -2.10
CA ASP A 237 -9.95 -12.18 -2.79
C ASP A 237 -11.10 -12.66 -1.86
N VAL A 238 -11.28 -12.06 -0.69
CA VAL A 238 -12.31 -12.42 0.30
C VAL A 238 -13.09 -11.18 0.75
N SER A 239 -14.43 -11.21 0.70
CA SER A 239 -15.26 -10.06 1.11
C SER A 239 -16.64 -10.44 1.63
N THR A 240 -17.32 -11.39 0.99
CA THR A 240 -18.76 -11.57 1.18
C THR A 240 -19.10 -12.96 1.72
N GLN A 241 -19.70 -13.80 0.89
CA GLN A 241 -20.28 -15.08 1.24
C GLN A 241 -19.90 -16.13 0.21
N TYR A 242 -20.01 -17.38 0.61
CA TYR A 242 -19.80 -18.49 -0.31
C TYR A 242 -20.91 -18.52 -1.39
N PRO A 243 -20.55 -18.61 -2.68
CA PRO A 243 -21.52 -18.80 -3.74
C PRO A 243 -21.98 -20.27 -3.79
N ASP A 244 -23.11 -20.53 -4.46
CA ASP A 244 -23.51 -21.88 -4.81
C ASP A 244 -22.44 -22.51 -5.74
N PRO A 245 -21.80 -23.63 -5.34
CA PRO A 245 -20.77 -24.28 -6.14
C PRO A 245 -21.24 -24.72 -7.53
N ALA A 246 -22.53 -25.00 -7.72
CA ALA A 246 -23.08 -25.40 -9.01
C ALA A 246 -22.96 -24.29 -10.07
N LEU A 247 -22.97 -23.02 -9.65
CA LEU A 247 -22.88 -21.88 -10.55
C LEU A 247 -21.52 -21.78 -11.25
N PHE A 248 -20.44 -22.28 -10.64
CA PHE A 248 -19.12 -22.25 -11.29
C PHE A 248 -19.10 -23.00 -12.62
N LEU A 249 -19.79 -24.15 -12.71
CA LEU A 249 -19.89 -24.95 -13.93
C LEU A 249 -20.72 -24.26 -15.02
N ARG A 250 -21.61 -23.33 -14.63
CA ARG A 250 -22.44 -22.55 -15.56
C ARG A 250 -21.66 -21.41 -16.22
N TYR A 251 -20.76 -20.77 -15.46
CA TYR A 251 -20.09 -19.53 -15.90
C TYR A 251 -18.61 -19.70 -16.27
N LEU A 252 -17.96 -20.78 -15.85
CA LEU A 252 -16.55 -21.03 -16.10
C LEU A 252 -16.34 -22.31 -16.91
N HIS A 253 -15.23 -22.38 -17.63
CA HIS A 253 -14.80 -23.61 -18.30
C HIS A 253 -14.61 -24.75 -17.26
N PRO A 254 -14.93 -26.02 -17.56
CA PRO A 254 -14.90 -27.11 -16.57
C PRO A 254 -13.60 -27.24 -15.76
N SER A 255 -12.45 -27.02 -16.41
CA SER A 255 -11.14 -27.03 -15.74
C SER A 255 -10.91 -25.86 -14.78
N GLN A 256 -11.49 -24.69 -15.05
CA GLN A 256 -11.47 -23.52 -14.16
C GLN A 256 -12.50 -23.66 -13.06
N ALA A 257 -13.70 -24.15 -13.37
CA ALA A 257 -14.76 -24.41 -12.39
C ALA A 257 -14.28 -25.37 -11.30
N ALA A 258 -13.59 -26.46 -11.66
CA ALA A 258 -13.03 -27.40 -10.68
C ALA A 258 -12.01 -26.73 -9.74
N LYS A 259 -11.19 -25.80 -10.25
CA LYS A 259 -10.25 -25.00 -9.44
C LYS A 259 -10.99 -24.00 -8.56
N ALA A 260 -11.98 -23.30 -9.11
CA ALA A 260 -12.79 -22.31 -8.41
C ALA A 260 -13.54 -22.92 -7.23
N ILE A 261 -14.17 -24.09 -7.41
CA ILE A 261 -14.86 -24.82 -6.33
C ILE A 261 -13.87 -25.14 -5.20
N ARG A 262 -12.69 -25.68 -5.53
CA ARG A 262 -11.67 -26.04 -4.53
C ARG A 262 -11.05 -24.83 -3.83
N LEU A 263 -10.83 -23.72 -4.53
CA LEU A 263 -10.20 -22.52 -3.97
C LEU A 263 -11.18 -21.57 -3.29
N SER A 264 -12.44 -21.58 -3.70
CA SER A 264 -13.54 -20.89 -3.02
C SER A 264 -13.71 -21.43 -1.60
N ASP A 265 -13.79 -22.76 -1.47
CA ASP A 265 -13.92 -23.46 -0.19
C ASP A 265 -12.83 -24.54 -0.01
N ARG A 266 -11.88 -24.24 0.88
CA ARG A 266 -10.72 -25.10 1.19
C ARG A 266 -10.88 -25.91 2.46
N ARG A 267 -12.06 -25.89 3.08
CA ARG A 267 -12.36 -26.64 4.33
C ARG A 267 -12.09 -28.15 4.18
N LYS A 268 -12.33 -28.69 2.99
CA LYS A 268 -12.09 -30.11 2.66
C LYS A 268 -10.64 -30.56 2.78
N GLU A 269 -9.69 -29.62 2.76
CA GLU A 269 -8.28 -29.92 2.99
C GLU A 269 -7.98 -30.21 4.47
N ILE A 270 -8.83 -29.71 5.39
CA ILE A 270 -8.74 -29.99 6.82
C ILE A 270 -9.57 -31.23 7.18
N ASP A 271 -10.82 -31.25 6.74
CA ASP A 271 -11.76 -32.35 7.00
C ASP A 271 -12.66 -32.56 5.77
N PRO A 272 -12.61 -33.73 5.11
CA PRO A 272 -13.40 -34.04 3.92
C PRO A 272 -14.92 -33.88 4.09
N GLN A 273 -15.45 -33.92 5.32
CA GLN A 273 -16.88 -33.76 5.61
C GLN A 273 -17.32 -32.30 5.65
N LEU A 274 -16.39 -31.36 5.82
CA LEU A 274 -16.70 -29.95 5.88
C LEU A 274 -17.01 -29.39 4.49
N ASN A 275 -18.13 -28.69 4.41
CA ASN A 275 -18.54 -27.92 3.24
C ASN A 275 -19.05 -26.56 3.70
N ALA A 276 -18.71 -25.50 2.98
CA ALA A 276 -19.40 -24.22 3.12
C ALA A 276 -20.84 -24.36 2.61
N ARG A 277 -21.78 -23.74 3.34
CA ARG A 277 -23.14 -23.56 2.84
C ARG A 277 -23.18 -22.34 1.92
N ALA A 278 -24.01 -22.38 0.88
CA ALA A 278 -24.29 -21.18 0.11
C ALA A 278 -24.78 -20.06 1.05
N ASP A 279 -24.35 -18.83 0.79
CA ASP A 279 -24.64 -17.62 1.58
C ASP A 279 -24.04 -17.60 3.00
N GLU A 280 -23.29 -18.63 3.38
CA GLU A 280 -22.48 -18.61 4.60
C GLU A 280 -21.40 -17.51 4.50
N LYS A 281 -21.11 -16.84 5.62
CA LYS A 281 -20.09 -15.78 5.67
C LYS A 281 -18.72 -16.30 5.26
N ARG A 282 -18.14 -15.72 4.20
CA ARG A 282 -16.78 -16.00 3.71
C ARG A 282 -15.82 -14.88 4.09
N GLY A 283 -16.24 -13.61 4.02
CA GLY A 283 -15.48 -12.41 4.37
C GLY A 283 -16.33 -11.36 5.09
N ASN A 284 -15.84 -10.13 5.20
CA ASN A 284 -16.48 -9.02 5.88
C ASN A 284 -16.46 -7.68 5.09
N SER A 285 -17.37 -7.58 4.12
CA SER A 285 -17.70 -6.40 3.29
C SER A 285 -18.00 -5.06 3.99
N GLN A 286 -18.00 -5.01 5.32
CA GLN A 286 -18.23 -3.78 6.09
C GLN A 286 -16.96 -2.93 6.26
N ARG A 287 -15.77 -3.48 5.96
CA ARG A 287 -14.49 -2.79 6.14
C ARG A 287 -13.62 -3.05 4.93
N ASN A 288 -13.02 -2.01 4.38
CA ASN A 288 -12.04 -2.17 3.31
C ASN A 288 -10.70 -2.67 3.83
N ASP A 289 -9.96 -3.33 2.94
CA ASP A 289 -8.60 -3.78 3.20
C ASP A 289 -7.63 -2.61 3.32
N CYS A 290 -6.50 -2.88 3.99
CA CYS A 290 -5.34 -2.00 3.93
C CYS A 290 -4.04 -2.79 3.89
N TYR A 291 -2.98 -2.13 3.43
CA TYR A 291 -1.62 -2.62 3.59
C TYR A 291 -0.71 -1.50 4.05
N PHE A 292 0.43 -1.85 4.62
CA PHE A 292 1.40 -0.88 5.09
C PHE A 292 2.82 -1.33 4.82
N THR A 293 3.72 -0.36 4.80
CA THR A 293 5.16 -0.61 4.71
C THR A 293 5.89 0.03 5.87
N VAL A 294 6.97 -0.62 6.30
CA VAL A 294 8.04 -0.01 7.11
C VAL A 294 9.31 -0.12 6.29
N GLN A 295 9.87 1.02 5.90
CA GLN A 295 10.91 1.07 4.88
C GLN A 295 12.03 2.03 5.25
N VAL A 296 13.25 1.65 4.84
CA VAL A 296 14.43 2.49 4.88
C VAL A 296 14.69 3.02 3.48
N LYS A 297 14.98 4.31 3.36
CA LYS A 297 15.38 4.96 2.11
C LYS A 297 16.81 5.45 2.22
N LEU A 298 17.61 5.15 1.20
CA LEU A 298 18.90 5.80 0.99
C LEU A 298 18.68 6.95 0.00
N CYS A 299 19.03 8.16 0.40
CA CYS A 299 18.76 9.40 -0.33
C CYS A 299 20.07 9.99 -0.84
N MET A 300 20.04 10.55 -2.05
CA MET A 300 21.12 11.30 -2.65
C MET A 300 20.61 12.68 -3.09
N ALA A 301 21.23 13.74 -2.57
CA ALA A 301 21.00 15.12 -2.97
C ALA A 301 21.70 15.41 -4.32
N LEU A 302 20.97 16.01 -5.26
CA LEU A 302 21.41 16.19 -6.64
C LEU A 302 21.96 17.59 -6.93
N ASN A 303 21.51 18.61 -6.20
CA ASN A 303 21.73 20.01 -6.57
C ASN A 303 22.39 20.86 -5.48
N ARG A 304 22.94 20.24 -4.43
CA ARG A 304 23.82 20.93 -3.47
C ARG A 304 25.16 21.24 -4.13
N LYS A 305 25.65 22.47 -3.96
CA LYS A 305 26.90 22.94 -4.56
C LYS A 305 28.01 22.99 -3.54
N ARG A 306 29.17 22.43 -3.88
CA ARG A 306 30.40 22.57 -3.10
C ARG A 306 30.92 24.00 -3.24
N ARG A 307 31.34 24.59 -2.13
CA ARG A 307 32.04 25.87 -2.06
C ARG A 307 33.41 25.71 -2.74
N VAL A 308 33.70 26.61 -3.68
CA VAL A 308 35.02 26.78 -4.29
C VAL A 308 35.86 27.68 -3.40
#